data_AF-A0A6L6IKL6-F1
#
_entry.id   AF-A0A6L6IKL6-F1
#
_cell.length_a   1.000
_cell.length_b   1.000
_cell.length_c   1.000
_cell.angle_alpha   90.00
_cell.angle_beta   90.00
_cell.angle_gamma   90.00
#
_symmetry.space_group_name_H-M   'P 1'
#
loop_
_entity.id
_entity.type
_entity.pdbx_description
1 polymer ?
#
loop_
_entity_poly.entity_id
_entity_poly.type
_entity_poly.pdbx_seq_one_letter_code
_entity_poly.pdbx_strand_id
1 'polypeptide(L)'
;MTAKQNLPAIAITAIGDCVARWREVLLGIEEEGIPFIIQNQPSGEIVDSAWQAANRSPLLVGIACDSERLVVHYKNLPASAPLFTLTHQQNYPALRSAGNNAARLVKGIPFRDL
;
A
#
# COMPACT_ATOMS: atom_id res chain seq x y z
N MET A 1 24.39 19.01 -11.43
CA MET A 1 23.70 17.70 -11.47
C MET A 1 22.84 17.61 -10.22
N THR A 2 21.56 17.95 -10.33
CA THR A 2 20.66 18.05 -9.18
C THR A 2 20.30 16.63 -8.75
N ALA A 3 20.69 16.23 -7.53
CA ALA A 3 20.16 15.01 -6.93
C ALA A 3 18.64 15.13 -6.91
N LYS A 4 17.94 14.28 -7.68
CA LYS A 4 16.50 14.09 -7.49
C LYS A 4 16.35 13.65 -6.03
N GLN A 5 15.89 14.54 -5.17
CA GLN A 5 15.60 14.17 -3.79
C GLN A 5 14.52 13.09 -3.87
N ASN A 6 14.91 11.86 -3.54
CA ASN A 6 14.01 10.71 -3.57
C ASN A 6 13.08 10.90 -2.37
N LEU A 7 11.94 11.56 -2.57
CA LEU A 7 10.95 11.75 -1.52
C LEU A 7 10.58 10.37 -0.93
N PRO A 8 10.66 10.20 0.39
CA PRO A 8 10.36 8.91 1.00
C PRO A 8 8.90 8.57 0.71
N ALA A 9 8.67 7.40 0.11
CA ALA A 9 7.37 6.98 -0.43
C ALA A 9 7.00 5.54 -0.03
N ILE A 10 5.70 5.27 0.06
CA ILE A 10 5.19 3.91 0.23
C ILE A 10 5.53 3.12 -1.04
N ALA A 11 6.12 1.94 -0.88
CA ALA A 11 6.34 1.04 -2.00
C ALA A 11 5.07 0.20 -2.23
N ILE A 12 4.58 0.17 -3.47
CA ILE A 12 3.41 -0.60 -3.88
C ILE A 12 3.84 -1.57 -4.97
N THR A 13 3.47 -2.85 -4.83
CA THR A 13 3.69 -3.89 -5.83
C THR A 13 2.36 -4.32 -6.45
N ALA A 14 2.17 -4.08 -7.73
CA ALA A 14 0.97 -4.49 -8.46
C ALA A 14 1.23 -5.80 -9.21
N ILE A 15 0.41 -6.82 -8.93
CA ILE A 15 0.51 -8.15 -9.52
C ILE A 15 -0.47 -8.27 -10.68
N GLY A 16 0.05 -8.33 -11.90
CA GLY A 16 -0.75 -8.22 -13.12
C GLY A 16 -1.32 -6.81 -13.32
N ASP A 17 -2.38 -6.69 -14.13
CA ASP A 17 -3.04 -5.42 -14.42
C ASP A 17 -4.21 -5.18 -13.44
N CYS A 18 -3.88 -4.81 -12.20
CA CYS A 18 -4.87 -4.60 -11.13
C CYS A 18 -4.97 -3.16 -10.62
N VAL A 19 -4.05 -2.26 -11.00
CA VAL A 19 -3.94 -0.92 -10.39
C VAL A 19 -5.25 -0.13 -10.47
N ALA A 20 -5.95 -0.20 -11.61
CA ALA A 20 -7.20 0.51 -11.81
C ALA A 20 -8.31 0.13 -10.80
N ARG A 21 -8.30 -1.13 -10.33
CA ARG A 21 -9.26 -1.65 -9.32
C ARG A 21 -9.06 -1.01 -7.95
N TRP A 22 -7.82 -0.63 -7.64
CA TRP A 22 -7.43 -0.09 -6.34
C TRP A 22 -7.30 1.44 -6.34
N ARG A 23 -7.84 2.12 -7.36
CA ARG A 23 -7.76 3.58 -7.51
C ARG A 23 -8.23 4.33 -6.27
N GLU A 24 -9.30 3.87 -5.63
CA GLU A 24 -9.84 4.50 -4.42
C GLU A 24 -8.86 4.43 -3.24
N VAL A 25 -8.12 3.33 -3.09
CA VAL A 25 -7.08 3.20 -2.06
C VAL A 25 -5.93 4.17 -2.34
N LEU A 26 -5.50 4.29 -3.61
CA LEU A 26 -4.42 5.20 -3.99
C LEU A 26 -4.79 6.67 -3.73
N LEU A 27 -6.03 7.06 -4.04
CA LEU A 27 -6.55 8.39 -3.75
C LEU A 27 -6.59 8.65 -2.24
N GLY A 28 -6.91 7.65 -1.42
CA GLY A 28 -6.90 7.80 0.04
C GLY A 28 -5.49 8.03 0.60
N ILE A 29 -4.48 7.43 0.00
CA ILE A 29 -3.07 7.67 0.36
C ILE A 29 -2.66 9.10 -0.03
N GLU A 30 -3.04 9.54 -1.24
CA GLU A 30 -2.75 10.89 -1.76
C GLU A 30 -3.41 12.00 -0.92
N GLU A 31 -4.67 11.82 -0.52
CA GLU A 31 -5.41 12.75 0.35
C GLU A 31 -4.73 13.01 1.69
N GLU A 32 -4.03 12.01 2.22
CA GLU A 32 -3.30 12.11 3.49
C GLU A 32 -1.87 12.67 3.30
N GLY A 33 -1.50 13.02 2.05
CA GLY A 33 -0.25 13.69 1.69
C GLY A 33 0.97 12.77 1.64
N ILE A 34 0.78 11.46 1.54
CA ILE A 34 1.88 10.49 1.53
C ILE A 34 2.17 10.05 0.09
N PRO A 35 3.40 10.24 -0.42
CA PRO A 35 3.74 9.77 -1.76
C PRO A 35 3.85 8.25 -1.80
N PHE A 36 3.59 7.65 -2.96
CA PHE A 36 3.76 6.23 -3.21
C PHE A 36 4.39 5.97 -4.58
N ILE A 37 5.03 4.81 -4.73
CA ILE A 37 5.64 4.35 -5.98
C ILE A 37 5.09 2.97 -6.29
N ILE A 38 4.56 2.78 -7.50
CA ILE A 38 4.04 1.50 -7.98
C ILE A 38 5.10 0.80 -8.82
N GLN A 39 5.34 -0.48 -8.52
CA GLN A 39 6.13 -1.40 -9.32
C GLN A 39 5.24 -2.54 -9.79
N ASN A 40 5.24 -2.82 -11.09
CA ASN A 40 4.46 -3.92 -11.66
C ASN A 40 5.28 -5.20 -11.63
N GLN A 41 4.62 -6.32 -11.30
CA GLN A 41 5.16 -7.66 -11.44
C GLN A 41 4.13 -8.57 -12.13
N PRO A 42 4.57 -9.52 -12.98
CA PRO A 42 3.66 -10.37 -13.73
C PRO A 42 2.91 -11.38 -12.85
N SER A 43 3.56 -11.85 -11.78
CA SER A 43 3.04 -12.83 -10.84
C SER A 43 3.78 -12.73 -9.51
N GLY A 44 3.23 -13.35 -8.46
CA GLY A 44 3.83 -13.40 -7.14
C GLY A 44 2.82 -13.77 -6.06
N GLU A 45 3.30 -14.19 -4.90
CA GLU A 45 2.46 -14.34 -3.71
C GLU A 45 2.26 -12.96 -3.08
N ILE A 46 1.02 -12.56 -2.83
CA ILE A 46 0.67 -11.18 -2.50
C ILE A 46 1.20 -10.75 -1.12
N VAL A 47 1.20 -11.64 -0.13
CA VAL A 47 1.65 -11.29 1.24
C VAL A 47 3.15 -11.09 1.26
N ASP A 48 3.91 -12.00 0.66
CA ASP A 48 5.36 -11.89 0.47
C ASP A 48 5.71 -10.64 -0.35
N SER A 49 4.96 -10.35 -1.42
CA SER A 49 5.16 -9.14 -2.22
C SER A 49 4.96 -7.85 -1.39
N ALA A 50 3.95 -7.82 -0.51
CA ALA A 50 3.72 -6.68 0.38
C ALA A 50 4.82 -6.53 1.42
N TRP A 51 5.31 -7.65 1.98
CA TRP A 51 6.45 -7.66 2.90
C TRP A 51 7.74 -7.17 2.22
N GLN A 52 8.04 -7.65 1.01
CA GLN A 52 9.16 -7.18 0.20
C GLN A 52 9.02 -5.69 -0.14
N ALA A 53 7.81 -5.20 -0.43
CA ALA A 53 7.56 -3.78 -0.62
C ALA A 53 7.87 -2.99 0.68
N ALA A 54 7.45 -3.49 1.84
CA ALA A 54 7.68 -2.82 3.12
C ALA A 54 9.17 -2.73 3.46
N ASN A 55 9.94 -3.76 3.15
CA ASN A 55 11.39 -3.77 3.31
C ASN A 55 12.12 -2.76 2.43
N ARG A 56 11.58 -2.47 1.24
CA ARG A 56 12.12 -1.52 0.27
C ARG A 56 11.66 -0.07 0.53
N SER A 57 10.53 0.12 1.19
CA SER A 57 10.00 1.46 1.48
C SER A 57 10.79 2.15 2.59
N PRO A 58 11.28 3.39 2.36
CA PRO A 58 11.84 4.23 3.43
C PRO A 58 10.82 4.57 4.53
N LEU A 59 9.51 4.45 4.25
CA LEU A 59 8.43 4.71 5.19
C LEU A 59 8.00 3.46 5.98
N LEU A 60 8.72 2.35 5.84
CA LEU A 60 8.47 1.06 6.51
C LEU A 60 7.15 0.36 6.14
N VAL A 61 6.27 1.05 5.40
CA VAL A 61 4.98 0.54 4.92
C VAL A 61 5.13 0.08 3.47
N GLY A 62 4.66 -1.14 3.22
CA GLY A 62 4.60 -1.73 1.89
C GLY A 62 3.21 -2.20 1.57
N ILE A 63 2.85 -2.10 0.30
CA ILE A 63 1.56 -2.57 -0.21
C ILE A 63 1.82 -3.54 -1.36
N ALA A 64 1.02 -4.58 -1.46
CA ALA A 64 0.87 -5.32 -2.70
C ALA A 64 -0.61 -5.51 -3.04
N CYS A 65 -0.94 -5.58 -4.33
CA CYS A 65 -2.31 -5.81 -4.78
C CYS A 65 -2.36 -6.73 -6.00
N ASP A 66 -3.40 -7.57 -6.05
CA ASP A 66 -3.78 -8.41 -7.20
C ASP A 66 -5.22 -8.06 -7.63
N SER A 67 -5.86 -8.88 -8.47
CA SER A 67 -7.22 -8.61 -8.94
C SER A 67 -8.29 -8.68 -7.85
N GLU A 68 -8.00 -9.36 -6.73
CA GLU A 68 -8.94 -9.70 -5.66
C GLU A 68 -8.63 -8.99 -4.35
N ARG A 69 -7.34 -8.80 -4.04
CA ARG A 69 -6.86 -8.39 -2.72
C ARG A 69 -5.84 -7.26 -2.79
N LEU A 70 -5.80 -6.49 -1.70
CA LEU A 70 -4.71 -5.56 -1.40
C LEU A 70 -4.24 -5.84 0.02
N VAL A 71 -2.94 -6.03 0.18
CA VAL A 71 -2.29 -6.34 1.45
C VAL A 71 -1.40 -5.19 1.85
N VAL A 72 -1.56 -4.70 3.08
CA VAL A 72 -0.69 -3.70 3.68
C VAL A 72 0.21 -4.40 4.70
N HIS A 73 1.52 -4.24 4.54
CA HIS A 73 2.53 -4.80 5.41
C HIS A 73 3.35 -3.68 6.06
N TYR A 74 3.89 -3.99 7.23
CA TYR A 74 4.85 -3.15 7.94
C TYR A 74 6.16 -3.91 8.13
N LYS A 75 7.30 -3.24 7.92
CA LYS A 75 8.62 -3.87 7.90
C LYS A 75 8.96 -4.66 9.18
N ASN A 76 8.48 -4.20 10.33
CA ASN A 76 8.81 -4.81 11.62
C ASN A 76 7.86 -5.95 12.02
N LEU A 77 6.91 -6.31 11.15
CA LEU A 77 6.05 -7.48 11.35
C LEU A 77 6.68 -8.74 10.72
N PRO A 78 6.38 -9.94 11.25
CA PRO A 78 6.72 -11.19 10.59
C PRO A 78 6.17 -11.23 9.17
N ALA A 79 6.92 -11.80 8.22
CA ALA A 79 6.52 -11.85 6.80
C ALA A 79 5.17 -12.53 6.56
N SER A 80 4.76 -13.44 7.44
CA SER A 80 3.47 -14.15 7.37
C SER A 80 2.32 -13.40 8.04
N ALA A 81 2.57 -12.23 8.63
CA ALA A 81 1.61 -11.48 9.45
C ALA A 81 1.49 -10.04 8.91
N PRO A 82 0.78 -9.85 7.78
CA PRO A 82 0.52 -8.51 7.28
C PRO A 82 -0.34 -7.73 8.28
N LEU A 83 -0.30 -6.39 8.17
CA LEU A 83 -1.05 -5.54 9.08
C LEU A 83 -2.56 -5.65 8.83
N PHE A 84 -2.97 -5.59 7.55
CA PHE A 84 -4.34 -5.87 7.14
C PHE A 84 -4.43 -6.25 5.66
N THR A 85 -5.54 -6.89 5.32
CA THR A 85 -5.88 -7.31 3.95
C THR A 85 -7.27 -6.77 3.60
N LEU A 86 -7.38 -6.15 2.43
CA LEU A 86 -8.64 -5.74 1.84
C LEU A 86 -9.01 -6.71 0.72
N THR A 87 -10.30 -6.96 0.56
CA THR A 87 -10.85 -7.67 -0.60
C THR A 87 -11.64 -6.68 -1.47
N HIS A 88 -11.63 -6.90 -2.79
CA HIS A 88 -12.29 -6.04 -3.77
C HIS A 88 -13.85 -6.15 -3.74
N GLN A 89 -14.44 -6.56 -2.61
CA GLN A 89 -15.90 -6.66 -2.42
C GLN A 89 -16.47 -5.47 -1.63
N GLN A 90 -15.64 -4.47 -1.30
CA GLN A 90 -16.05 -3.29 -0.55
C GLN A 90 -16.51 -2.14 -1.46
N ASN A 91 -17.43 -1.31 -0.96
CA ASN A 91 -17.86 -0.09 -1.64
C ASN A 91 -16.72 0.96 -1.67
N TYR A 92 -16.77 1.89 -2.63
CA TYR A 92 -15.70 2.88 -2.84
C TYR A 92 -15.28 3.68 -1.60
N PRO A 93 -16.19 4.11 -0.69
CA PRO A 93 -15.79 4.82 0.53
C PRO A 93 -14.87 4.00 1.45
N ALA A 94 -15.16 2.70 1.64
CA ALA A 94 -14.32 1.85 2.49
C ALA A 94 -12.92 1.66 1.91
N LEU A 95 -12.81 1.53 0.57
CA LEU A 95 -11.51 1.48 -0.11
C LEU A 95 -10.73 2.79 0.07
N ARG A 96 -11.42 3.94 -0.03
CA ARG A 96 -10.80 5.24 0.23
C ARG A 96 -10.28 5.36 1.65
N SER A 97 -11.11 5.02 2.65
CA SER A 97 -10.74 5.03 4.07
C SER A 97 -9.56 4.10 4.36
N ALA A 98 -9.48 2.95 3.69
CA ALA A 98 -8.34 2.05 3.84
C ALA A 98 -7.03 2.66 3.30
N GLY A 99 -7.10 3.38 2.18
CA GLY A 99 -6.00 4.20 1.68
C GLY A 99 -5.56 5.28 2.68
N ASN A 100 -6.53 6.00 3.26
CA ASN A 100 -6.22 6.98 4.31
C ASN A 100 -5.52 6.29 5.50
N ASN A 101 -6.00 5.13 5.95
CA ASN A 101 -5.43 4.42 7.08
C ASN A 101 -3.99 3.90 6.82
N ALA A 102 -3.69 3.46 5.60
CA ALA A 102 -2.31 3.12 5.21
C ALA A 102 -1.36 4.33 5.32
N ALA A 103 -1.82 5.52 4.93
CA ALA A 103 -1.04 6.76 5.08
C ALA A 103 -0.98 7.28 6.53
N ARG A 104 -2.05 7.10 7.31
CA ARG A 104 -2.09 7.47 8.74
C ARG A 104 -1.17 6.59 9.58
N LEU A 105 -1.01 5.32 9.20
CA LEU A 105 0.00 4.42 9.76
C LEU A 105 1.41 4.99 9.60
N VAL A 106 1.76 5.46 8.40
CA VAL A 106 3.07 6.12 8.16
C VAL A 106 3.27 7.32 9.09
N LYS A 107 2.20 8.10 9.33
CA LYS A 107 2.24 9.29 10.18
C LYS A 107 2.15 9.00 11.68
N GLY A 108 1.87 7.75 12.08
CA GLY A 108 1.69 7.38 13.48
C GLY A 108 0.46 8.01 14.13
N ILE A 109 -0.60 8.31 13.37
CA ILE A 109 -1.86 8.87 13.89
C ILE A 109 -2.99 7.83 13.87
N PRO A 110 -4.00 7.94 14.77
CA PRO A 110 -5.06 6.92 14.90
C PRO A 110 -5.79 6.67 13.58
N PHE A 111 -6.31 5.47 13.33
CA PHE A 111 -7.08 5.19 12.12
C PHE A 111 -8.44 5.91 12.11
N ARG A 112 -8.97 6.14 10.90
CA ARG A 112 -10.37 6.50 10.69
C ARG A 112 -11.22 5.23 10.65
N ASP A 113 -12.49 5.40 10.98
CA ASP A 113 -13.49 4.36 10.78
C ASP A 113 -13.61 4.01 9.27
N LEU A 114 -13.81 2.72 8.99
CA LEU A 114 -13.96 2.17 7.64
C LEU A 114 -15.41 2.22 7.16
#